data_AF-A0A2D5ZFU9-F1
#
_entry.id   AF-A0A2D5ZFU9-F1
#
_cell.length_a   1.000
_cell.length_b   1.000
_cell.length_c   1.000
_cell.angle_alpha   90.00
_cell.angle_beta   90.00
_cell.angle_gamma   90.00
#
_symmetry.space_group_name_H-M   'P 1'
#
loop_
_entity.id
_entity.type
_entity.pdbx_description
1 polymer ?
#
loop_
_entity_poly.entity_id
_entity_poly.type
_entity_poly.pdbx_seq_one_letter_code
_entity_poly.pdbx_strand_id
1 'polypeptide(L)'
;MAARRHRKRVAPSGRSHRLLISLVLVWALGLSFVGIVVGFVIARKSTTREQRRATVQRLAEEEKRRDADAATTRPDRIESELPFQMPTLQPERVTANPDVFLAANGRSPIPQPDEAFEGPIRMEDVEITTAHVPEPVVDKWVSWEDAGKYAGREITVKGRVVETRNTGEVCFLNFVTPWQGTFYVIIFNDAFDSWDEPPEEVFRDRTILVAGTVKRYKDRPQIKVRDARQIVIVDESLERGAEGASAE
;
A
#
# COMPACT_ATOMS: atom_id res chain seq x y z
N MET A 1 52.21 17.62 -88.50
CA MET A 1 51.38 18.55 -87.71
C MET A 1 50.29 17.75 -86.99
N ALA A 2 50.18 17.93 -85.68
CA ALA A 2 49.69 16.93 -84.74
C ALA A 2 48.19 17.04 -84.39
N ALA A 3 47.57 15.86 -84.23
CA ALA A 3 46.20 15.65 -83.79
C ALA A 3 45.99 15.98 -82.30
N ARG A 4 44.96 16.78 -82.00
CA ARG A 4 44.61 17.22 -80.64
C ARG A 4 43.60 16.26 -80.01
N ARG A 5 44.02 15.54 -78.97
CA ARG A 5 43.24 14.53 -78.22
C ARG A 5 42.08 15.15 -77.44
N HIS A 6 40.91 14.52 -77.52
CA HIS A 6 39.76 14.72 -76.65
C HIS A 6 40.08 14.35 -75.19
N ARG A 7 39.77 15.23 -74.23
CA ARG A 7 39.58 14.88 -72.80
C ARG A 7 38.14 15.21 -72.41
N LYS A 8 37.35 14.17 -72.12
CA LYS A 8 36.06 14.29 -71.41
C LYS A 8 36.35 14.75 -69.98
N ARG A 9 35.74 15.86 -69.54
CA ARG A 9 35.64 16.23 -68.13
C ARG A 9 34.36 15.63 -67.56
N VAL A 10 34.48 14.80 -66.54
CA VAL A 10 33.36 14.33 -65.70
C VAL A 10 33.13 15.38 -64.62
N ALA A 11 31.88 15.81 -64.44
CA ALA A 11 31.48 16.72 -63.36
C ALA A 11 31.21 15.93 -62.06
N PRO A 12 31.57 16.44 -60.87
CA PRO A 12 31.26 15.78 -59.60
C PRO A 12 29.80 16.01 -59.19
N SER A 13 29.12 14.93 -58.80
CA SER A 13 27.71 14.91 -58.37
C SER A 13 27.54 15.47 -56.95
N GLY A 14 27.09 16.72 -56.83
CA GLY A 14 26.76 17.38 -55.55
C GLY A 14 25.32 17.15 -55.08
N ARG A 15 24.93 15.91 -54.77
CA ARG A 15 23.58 15.60 -54.22
C ARG A 15 23.55 15.04 -52.79
N SER A 16 24.69 14.61 -52.25
CA SER A 16 24.72 13.88 -50.97
C SER A 16 24.76 14.77 -49.72
N HIS A 17 25.18 16.03 -49.85
CA HIS A 17 25.36 16.93 -48.68
C HIS A 17 24.11 17.68 -48.24
N ARG A 18 23.10 17.84 -49.11
CA ARG A 18 21.89 18.61 -48.78
C ARG A 18 20.86 17.82 -47.96
N LEU A 19 20.84 16.49 -48.08
CA LEU A 19 19.89 15.64 -47.37
C LEU A 19 20.33 15.36 -45.92
N LEU A 20 21.63 15.29 -45.64
CA LEU A 20 22.14 15.06 -44.29
C LEU A 20 21.96 16.27 -43.36
N ILE A 21 22.07 17.49 -43.89
CA ILE A 21 21.88 18.72 -43.08
C ILE A 21 20.41 18.92 -42.68
N SER A 22 19.46 18.59 -43.56
CA SER A 22 18.03 18.68 -43.24
C SER A 22 17.58 17.67 -42.18
N LEU A 23 18.18 16.46 -42.14
CA LEU A 23 17.82 15.45 -41.16
C LEU A 23 18.27 15.80 -39.73
N VAL A 24 19.45 16.42 -39.59
CA VAL A 24 20.00 16.87 -38.30
C VAL A 24 19.21 18.06 -37.73
N LEU A 25 18.75 18.98 -38.59
CA LEU A 25 17.93 20.13 -38.19
C LEU A 25 16.53 19.73 -37.70
N VAL A 26 15.91 18.72 -38.32
CA VAL A 26 14.60 18.18 -37.88
C VAL A 26 14.74 17.47 -36.52
N TRP A 27 15.85 16.76 -36.29
CA TRP A 27 16.15 16.14 -34.99
C TRP A 27 16.41 17.18 -33.88
N ALA A 28 17.13 18.26 -34.18
CA ALA A 28 17.41 19.32 -33.21
C ALA A 28 16.15 20.07 -32.77
N LEU A 29 15.21 20.33 -33.70
CA LEU A 29 13.94 21.01 -33.39
C LEU A 29 12.96 20.11 -32.58
N GLY A 30 12.97 18.80 -32.81
CA GLY A 30 12.15 17.85 -32.04
C GLY A 30 12.54 17.74 -30.57
N LEU A 31 13.85 17.79 -30.26
CA LEU A 31 14.35 17.73 -28.88
C LEU A 31 14.01 18.98 -28.06
N SER A 32 14.01 20.16 -28.67
CA SER A 32 13.62 21.41 -27.99
C SER A 32 12.14 21.44 -27.62
N PHE A 33 11.25 20.80 -28.40
CA PHE A 33 9.83 20.78 -28.10
C PHE A 33 9.49 19.88 -26.91
N VAL A 34 10.18 18.74 -26.76
CA VAL A 34 10.01 17.84 -25.60
C VAL A 34 10.43 18.53 -24.30
N GLY A 35 11.55 19.26 -24.30
CA GLY A 35 12.02 19.99 -23.11
C GLY A 35 11.04 21.07 -22.65
N ILE A 36 10.40 21.78 -23.59
CA ILE A 36 9.41 22.84 -23.29
C ILE A 36 8.12 22.24 -22.70
N VAL A 37 7.63 21.11 -23.23
CA VAL A 37 6.42 20.44 -22.72
C VAL A 37 6.67 19.84 -21.34
N VAL A 38 7.82 19.19 -21.12
CA VAL A 38 8.19 18.64 -19.80
C VAL A 38 8.38 19.76 -18.79
N GLY A 39 9.04 20.86 -19.16
CA GLY A 39 9.20 22.04 -18.32
C GLY A 39 7.86 22.65 -17.90
N PHE A 40 6.89 22.74 -18.83
CA PHE A 40 5.56 23.26 -18.55
C PHE A 40 4.73 22.32 -17.65
N VAL A 41 4.85 21.00 -17.81
CA VAL A 41 4.19 20.01 -16.94
C VAL A 41 4.78 20.02 -15.52
N ILE A 42 6.10 20.16 -15.38
CA ILE A 42 6.76 20.30 -14.08
C ILE A 42 6.35 21.62 -13.41
N ALA A 43 6.29 22.72 -14.16
CA ALA A 43 5.84 24.02 -13.65
C ALA A 43 4.36 24.04 -13.25
N ARG A 44 3.48 23.26 -13.91
CA ARG A 44 2.06 23.17 -13.55
C ARG A 44 1.80 22.36 -12.26
N LYS A 45 2.71 21.45 -11.87
CA LYS A 45 2.60 20.65 -10.63
C LYS A 45 3.13 21.37 -9.38
N SER A 46 4.01 22.35 -9.51
CA SER A 46 4.62 23.04 -8.35
C SER A 46 3.66 24.01 -7.65
N THR A 47 2.79 24.69 -8.39
CA THR A 47 1.83 25.67 -7.84
C THR A 47 0.85 25.05 -6.84
N THR A 48 0.49 23.77 -7.02
CA THR A 48 -0.44 23.06 -6.12
C THR A 48 0.20 22.68 -4.78
N ARG A 49 1.52 22.48 -4.71
CA ARG A 49 2.22 22.17 -3.46
C ARG A 49 2.35 23.40 -2.58
N GLU A 50 2.63 24.56 -3.17
CA GLU A 50 2.74 25.82 -2.42
C GLU A 50 1.38 26.29 -1.88
N GLN A 51 0.32 26.21 -2.69
CA GLN A 51 -1.03 26.56 -2.22
C GLN A 51 -1.49 25.65 -1.07
N ARG A 52 -1.22 24.34 -1.13
CA ARG A 52 -1.55 23.40 -0.04
C ARG A 52 -0.74 23.65 1.22
N ARG A 53 0.55 23.99 1.12
CA ARG A 53 1.38 24.35 2.27
C ARG A 53 0.87 25.63 2.96
N ALA A 54 0.48 26.64 2.19
CA ALA A 54 -0.10 27.87 2.72
C ALA A 54 -1.43 27.63 3.45
N THR A 55 -2.29 26.73 2.94
CA THR A 55 -3.55 26.37 3.61
C THR A 55 -3.31 25.61 4.92
N VAL A 56 -2.38 24.65 4.94
CA VAL A 56 -2.05 23.88 6.15
C VAL A 56 -1.46 24.77 7.24
N GLN A 57 -0.59 25.72 6.87
CA GLN A 57 -0.03 26.68 7.83
C GLN A 57 -1.09 27.58 8.46
N ARG A 58 -2.07 28.06 7.67
CA ARG A 58 -3.19 28.85 8.21
C ARG A 58 -4.08 28.06 9.17
N LEU A 59 -4.39 26.81 8.84
CA LEU A 59 -5.19 25.95 9.71
C LEU A 59 -4.45 25.64 11.04
N ALA A 60 -3.14 25.40 10.97
CA ALA A 60 -2.34 25.18 12.17
C ALA A 60 -2.24 26.43 13.06
N GLU A 61 -2.18 27.63 12.48
CA GLU A 61 -2.22 28.89 13.24
C GLU A 61 -3.61 29.16 13.86
N GLU A 62 -4.69 28.84 13.15
CA GLU A 62 -6.06 28.94 13.70
C GLU A 62 -6.30 27.96 14.85
N GLU A 63 -5.79 26.74 14.75
CA GLU A 63 -5.85 25.73 15.83
C GLU A 63 -5.05 26.20 17.04
N LYS A 64 -3.82 26.67 16.85
CA LYS A 64 -2.99 27.20 17.93
C LYS A 64 -3.60 28.43 18.62
N ARG A 65 -4.31 29.28 17.88
CA ARG A 65 -5.08 30.41 18.46
C ARG A 65 -6.27 29.91 19.29
N ARG A 66 -6.98 28.90 18.79
CA ARG A 66 -8.13 28.28 19.48
C ARG A 66 -7.71 27.61 20.80
N ASP A 67 -6.57 26.93 20.80
CA ASP A 67 -6.02 26.29 22.00
C ASP A 67 -5.55 27.32 23.04
N ALA A 68 -4.99 28.45 22.59
CA ALA A 68 -4.63 29.56 23.48
C ALA A 68 -5.87 30.20 24.13
N ASP A 69 -6.98 30.31 23.40
CA ASP A 69 -8.25 30.81 23.93
C ASP A 69 -8.93 29.79 24.87
N ALA A 70 -8.82 28.49 24.57
CA ALA A 70 -9.34 27.41 25.43
C ALA A 70 -8.61 27.34 26.78
N ALA A 71 -7.30 27.64 26.81
CA ALA A 71 -6.52 27.67 28.04
C ALA A 71 -6.88 28.81 29.02
N THR A 72 -7.66 29.81 28.57
CA THR A 72 -8.12 30.93 29.42
C THR A 72 -9.48 30.66 30.09
N THR A 73 -10.20 29.61 29.70
CA THR A 73 -11.47 29.23 30.36
C THR A 73 -11.19 28.33 31.57
N ARG A 74 -11.07 29.00 32.72
CA ARG A 74 -10.91 28.44 34.06
C ARG A 74 -12.09 27.50 34.41
N PRO A 75 -11.89 26.18 34.60
CA PRO A 75 -12.85 25.37 35.33
C PRO A 75 -12.60 25.63 36.81
N ASP A 76 -13.23 26.70 37.32
CA ASP A 76 -13.49 26.76 38.74
C ASP A 76 -14.52 25.67 39.07
N ARG A 77 -14.34 24.99 40.20
CA ARG A 77 -15.28 24.02 40.80
C ARG A 77 -15.19 22.57 40.28
N ILE A 78 -14.43 21.73 40.98
CA ILE A 78 -14.89 20.69 41.93
C ILE A 78 -13.66 19.81 42.23
N GLU A 79 -12.92 20.14 43.28
CA GLU A 79 -12.05 19.18 43.98
C GLU A 79 -12.45 19.21 45.45
N SER A 80 -13.52 18.48 45.77
CA SER A 80 -13.84 18.06 47.13
C SER A 80 -13.29 16.65 47.32
N GLU A 81 -12.15 16.58 48.00
CA GLU A 81 -11.70 15.55 48.94
C GLU A 81 -12.26 14.12 48.79
N LEU A 82 -11.40 13.21 48.31
CA LEU A 82 -11.34 11.85 48.85
C LEU A 82 -9.86 11.44 48.97
N PRO A 83 -9.36 11.09 50.18
CA PRO A 83 -7.98 10.66 50.36
C PRO A 83 -7.83 9.21 49.89
N PHE A 84 -7.51 9.00 48.60
CA PHE A 84 -7.00 7.72 48.13
C PHE A 84 -5.53 7.61 48.55
N GLN A 85 -5.29 6.97 49.69
CA GLN A 85 -3.94 6.50 50.03
C GLN A 85 -3.56 5.41 49.05
N MET A 86 -2.69 5.75 48.11
CA MET A 86 -2.00 4.78 47.25
C MET A 86 -1.04 3.97 48.13
N PRO A 87 -1.16 2.63 48.23
CA PRO A 87 -0.13 1.85 48.88
C PRO A 87 1.16 1.97 48.08
N THR A 88 2.23 2.39 48.75
CA THR A 88 3.58 2.40 48.17
C THR A 88 3.98 0.96 47.87
N LEU A 89 3.86 0.55 46.60
CA LEU A 89 4.45 -0.70 46.12
C LEU A 89 5.97 -0.54 46.18
N GLN A 90 6.58 -1.16 47.18
CA GLN A 90 8.02 -1.36 47.20
C GLN A 90 8.39 -2.24 46.00
N PRO A 91 9.54 -2.02 45.33
CA PRO A 91 10.01 -2.90 44.28
C PRO A 91 10.48 -4.21 44.91
N GLU A 92 9.54 -5.13 45.14
CA GLU A 92 9.88 -6.50 45.46
C GLU A 92 10.60 -7.06 44.23
N ARG A 93 11.86 -7.49 44.43
CA ARG A 93 12.63 -8.15 43.38
C ARG A 93 11.83 -9.36 42.92
N VAL A 94 11.23 -9.25 41.74
CA VAL A 94 10.73 -10.40 40.99
C VAL A 94 11.97 -11.22 40.63
N THR A 95 12.34 -12.14 41.53
CA THR A 95 13.17 -13.27 41.14
C THR A 95 12.30 -14.06 40.17
N ALA A 96 12.77 -14.17 38.93
CA ALA A 96 12.12 -14.99 37.92
C ALA A 96 12.06 -16.43 38.46
N ASN A 97 10.91 -16.83 38.99
CA ASN A 97 10.62 -18.21 39.30
C ASN A 97 10.40 -18.93 37.95
N PRO A 98 11.14 -19.99 37.60
CA PRO A 98 11.00 -20.67 36.31
C PRO A 98 9.63 -21.35 36.08
N ASP A 99 8.73 -21.35 37.07
CA ASP A 99 7.43 -22.03 37.04
C ASP A 99 6.26 -21.14 36.56
N VAL A 100 6.44 -20.37 35.48
CA VAL A 100 5.35 -19.58 34.89
C VAL A 100 4.50 -20.47 33.96
N PHE A 101 3.35 -20.93 34.44
CA PHE A 101 2.38 -21.71 33.67
C PHE A 101 1.52 -20.80 32.78
N LEU A 102 1.68 -20.91 31.46
CA LEU A 102 0.83 -20.26 30.45
C LEU A 102 -0.37 -21.17 30.12
N ALA A 103 -1.59 -20.66 30.31
CA ALA A 103 -2.81 -21.38 30.00
C ALA A 103 -3.08 -21.41 28.50
N ALA A 104 -3.09 -22.61 27.90
CA ALA A 104 -3.74 -22.83 26.62
C ALA A 104 -5.27 -22.84 26.82
N ASN A 105 -6.01 -22.20 25.91
CA ASN A 105 -7.46 -22.34 25.73
C ASN A 105 -8.41 -21.68 26.77
N GLY A 106 -7.95 -20.70 27.54
CA GLY A 106 -8.84 -19.84 28.35
C GLY A 106 -9.48 -20.51 29.59
N ARG A 107 -8.95 -21.66 30.04
CA ARG A 107 -9.27 -22.26 31.34
C ARG A 107 -8.25 -21.81 32.39
N SER A 108 -8.68 -21.67 33.66
CA SER A 108 -7.75 -21.48 34.78
C SER A 108 -6.76 -22.65 34.84
N PRO A 109 -5.45 -22.41 35.06
CA PRO A 109 -4.42 -23.45 35.09
C PRO A 109 -4.45 -24.34 36.34
N ILE A 110 -5.44 -24.16 37.24
CA ILE A 110 -5.61 -25.00 38.42
C ILE A 110 -6.50 -26.19 38.02
N PRO A 111 -6.00 -27.43 38.01
CA PRO A 111 -6.82 -28.60 37.73
C PRO A 111 -7.95 -28.71 38.75
N GLN A 112 -9.15 -29.08 38.29
CA GLN A 112 -10.28 -29.37 39.17
C GLN A 112 -9.97 -30.62 40.03
N PRO A 113 -10.62 -30.80 41.19
CA PRO A 113 -10.32 -31.91 42.13
C PRO A 113 -10.47 -33.32 41.52
N ASP A 114 -11.18 -33.45 40.41
CA ASP A 114 -11.46 -34.66 39.66
C ASP A 114 -10.68 -34.78 38.33
N GLU A 115 -9.84 -33.79 38.01
CA GLU A 115 -9.03 -33.75 36.79
C GLU A 115 -7.61 -34.26 37.09
N ALA A 116 -7.20 -35.34 36.42
CA ALA A 116 -5.86 -35.90 36.57
C ALA A 116 -4.83 -34.93 35.98
N PHE A 117 -3.82 -34.55 36.76
CA PHE A 117 -2.67 -33.80 36.24
C PHE A 117 -1.87 -34.72 35.33
N GLU A 118 -2.03 -34.57 34.00
CA GLU A 118 -1.33 -35.40 33.00
C GLU A 118 0.20 -35.17 32.93
N GLY A 119 0.75 -34.40 33.87
CA GLY A 119 2.17 -34.07 33.95
C GLY A 119 2.47 -32.67 33.40
N PRO A 120 3.72 -32.20 33.51
CA PRO A 120 4.12 -30.97 32.84
C PRO A 120 3.94 -31.15 31.33
N ILE A 121 3.26 -30.20 30.68
CA ILE A 121 3.17 -30.15 29.22
C ILE A 121 4.60 -30.21 28.67
N ARG A 122 4.92 -31.27 27.94
CA ARG A 122 6.25 -31.42 27.33
C ARG A 122 6.28 -30.50 26.12
N MET A 123 7.32 -29.68 25.96
CA MET A 123 7.40 -28.74 24.83
C MET A 123 7.33 -29.43 23.46
N GLU A 124 7.69 -30.71 23.39
CA GLU A 124 7.58 -31.56 22.21
C GLU A 124 6.12 -31.88 21.80
N ASP A 125 5.17 -31.80 22.74
CA ASP A 125 3.74 -32.04 22.52
C ASP A 125 2.95 -30.74 22.26
N VAL A 126 3.62 -29.59 22.37
CA VAL A 126 3.04 -28.30 21.96
C VAL A 126 3.13 -28.23 20.44
N GLU A 127 2.06 -28.62 19.76
CA GLU A 127 1.86 -28.21 18.37
C GLU A 127 1.75 -26.68 18.34
N ILE A 128 2.89 -26.00 18.13
CA ILE A 128 2.91 -24.57 17.85
C ILE A 128 2.15 -24.42 16.54
N THR A 129 0.85 -24.09 16.66
CA THR A 129 0.04 -23.70 15.51
C THR A 129 0.69 -22.44 14.99
N THR A 130 1.56 -22.59 13.99
CA THR A 130 2.06 -21.49 13.18
C THR A 130 0.82 -20.73 12.75
N ALA A 131 0.72 -19.45 13.10
CA ALA A 131 -0.44 -18.63 12.79
C ALA A 131 -0.77 -18.81 11.30
N HIS A 132 -1.94 -19.40 11.01
CA HIS A 132 -2.37 -19.67 9.64
C HIS A 132 -2.47 -18.33 8.89
N VAL A 133 -1.57 -18.10 7.94
CA VAL A 133 -1.61 -16.94 7.06
C VAL A 133 -2.52 -17.31 5.88
N PRO A 134 -3.62 -16.59 5.65
CA PRO A 134 -4.54 -16.93 4.58
C PRO A 134 -3.89 -16.64 3.23
N GLU A 135 -3.77 -17.67 2.39
CA GLU A 135 -3.22 -17.55 1.04
C GLU A 135 -4.34 -17.44 0.00
N PRO A 136 -4.20 -16.61 -1.05
CA PRO A 136 -5.16 -16.50 -2.14
C PRO A 136 -5.36 -17.81 -2.90
N VAL A 137 -6.62 -18.22 -3.06
CA VAL A 137 -6.98 -19.34 -3.91
C VAL A 137 -7.25 -18.81 -5.32
N VAL A 138 -6.32 -19.07 -6.25
CA VAL A 138 -6.32 -18.48 -7.60
C VAL A 138 -7.58 -18.83 -8.41
N ASP A 139 -8.08 -20.06 -8.27
CA ASP A 139 -9.25 -20.54 -9.03
C ASP A 139 -10.60 -20.28 -8.31
N LYS A 140 -10.56 -19.75 -7.08
CA LYS A 140 -11.77 -19.54 -6.28
C LYS A 140 -11.74 -18.20 -5.56
N TRP A 141 -12.41 -17.22 -6.15
CA TRP A 141 -12.47 -15.85 -5.66
C TRP A 141 -13.88 -15.26 -5.78
N VAL A 142 -14.11 -14.19 -5.04
CA VAL A 142 -15.32 -13.37 -5.07
C VAL A 142 -14.96 -12.00 -5.66
N SER A 143 -15.84 -11.41 -6.47
CA SER A 143 -15.64 -10.03 -6.94
C SER A 143 -15.60 -9.05 -5.77
N TRP A 144 -14.75 -8.03 -5.85
CA TRP A 144 -14.68 -6.95 -4.85
C TRP A 144 -16.04 -6.29 -4.57
N GLU A 145 -16.95 -6.26 -5.56
CA GLU A 145 -18.31 -5.71 -5.42
C GLU A 145 -19.17 -6.54 -4.44
N ASP A 146 -18.97 -7.85 -4.45
CA ASP A 146 -19.72 -8.82 -3.64
C ASP A 146 -19.07 -9.11 -2.29
N ALA A 147 -17.81 -8.70 -2.09
CA ALA A 147 -17.04 -8.99 -0.89
C ALA A 147 -17.80 -8.62 0.41
N GLY A 148 -18.57 -7.52 0.41
CA GLY A 148 -19.35 -7.09 1.57
C GLY A 148 -20.43 -8.08 2.04
N LYS A 149 -20.90 -8.99 1.17
CA LYS A 149 -21.86 -10.05 1.51
C LYS A 149 -21.24 -11.14 2.40
N TYR A 150 -19.91 -11.19 2.46
CA TYR A 150 -19.13 -12.20 3.19
C TYR A 150 -18.49 -11.67 4.48
N ALA A 151 -19.04 -10.58 5.05
CA ALA A 151 -18.53 -10.02 6.29
C ALA A 151 -18.41 -11.07 7.40
N GLY A 152 -17.25 -11.10 8.07
CA GLY A 152 -16.91 -12.07 9.10
C GLY A 152 -16.28 -13.36 8.59
N ARG A 153 -16.26 -13.60 7.27
CA ARG A 153 -15.68 -14.80 6.66
C ARG A 153 -14.31 -14.52 6.05
N GLU A 154 -13.46 -15.53 6.06
CA GLU A 154 -12.22 -15.55 5.30
C GLU A 154 -12.50 -16.00 3.86
N ILE A 155 -12.17 -15.14 2.90
CA ILE A 155 -12.38 -15.39 1.46
C ILE A 155 -11.21 -14.81 0.66
N THR A 156 -11.08 -15.24 -0.60
CA THR A 156 -10.24 -14.59 -1.60
C THR A 156 -11.10 -13.62 -2.43
N VAL A 157 -10.66 -12.37 -2.57
CA VAL A 157 -11.34 -11.32 -3.32
C VAL A 157 -10.50 -10.93 -4.53
N LYS A 158 -11.11 -10.86 -5.73
CA LYS A 158 -10.46 -10.38 -6.95
C LYS A 158 -10.93 -8.98 -7.31
N GLY A 159 -10.01 -8.13 -7.75
CA GLY A 159 -10.37 -6.83 -8.31
C GLY A 159 -9.19 -6.08 -8.91
N ARG A 160 -9.49 -5.14 -9.82
CA ARG A 160 -8.52 -4.21 -10.38
C ARG A 160 -8.40 -2.98 -9.49
N VAL A 161 -7.19 -2.69 -9.03
CA VAL A 161 -6.91 -1.49 -8.23
C VAL A 161 -6.87 -0.28 -9.15
N VAL A 162 -7.79 0.67 -8.94
CA VAL A 162 -7.89 1.90 -9.74
C VAL A 162 -7.31 3.11 -9.03
N GLU A 163 -7.26 3.08 -7.69
CA GLU A 163 -6.76 4.20 -6.90
C GLU A 163 -6.02 3.70 -5.66
N THR A 164 -4.78 4.17 -5.50
CA THR A 164 -3.95 3.88 -4.33
C THR A 164 -3.66 5.16 -3.56
N ARG A 165 -3.70 5.08 -2.23
CA ARG A 165 -3.34 6.20 -1.34
C ARG A 165 -2.50 5.68 -0.17
N ASN A 166 -1.27 6.16 -0.07
CA ASN A 166 -0.40 5.88 1.08
C ASN A 166 -0.33 7.10 2.02
N THR A 167 -0.49 6.87 3.33
CA THR A 167 -0.35 7.90 4.38
C THR A 167 0.97 7.81 5.14
N GLY A 168 1.82 6.82 4.83
CA GLY A 168 3.03 6.47 5.58
C GLY A 168 2.78 5.37 6.63
N GLU A 169 1.57 5.32 7.20
CA GLU A 169 1.17 4.27 8.17
C GLU A 169 0.32 3.18 7.51
N VAL A 170 -0.51 3.58 6.53
CA VAL A 170 -1.44 2.69 5.86
C VAL A 170 -1.46 3.02 4.36
N CYS A 171 -1.41 1.97 3.55
CA CYS A 171 -1.67 2.05 2.12
C CYS A 171 -3.08 1.51 1.82
N PHE A 172 -3.91 2.34 1.20
CA PHE A 172 -5.26 2.00 0.77
C PHE A 172 -5.24 1.59 -0.71
N LEU A 173 -5.84 0.44 -1.02
CA LEU A 173 -6.11 0.00 -2.40
C LEU A 173 -7.62 0.06 -2.63
N ASN A 174 -8.05 0.83 -3.62
CA ASN A 174 -9.45 1.00 -3.99
C ASN A 174 -9.70 0.46 -5.40
N PHE A 175 -10.88 -0.12 -5.60
CA PHE A 175 -11.27 -0.81 -6.83
C PHE A 175 -12.23 0.00 -7.71
N VAL A 176 -12.72 1.13 -7.21
CA VAL A 176 -13.63 2.04 -7.93
C VAL A 176 -13.45 3.48 -7.48
N THR A 177 -13.71 4.42 -8.38
CA THR A 177 -13.81 5.85 -8.08
C THR A 177 -15.20 6.33 -8.52
N PRO A 178 -16.01 6.98 -7.65
CA PRO A 178 -15.75 7.29 -6.25
C PRO A 178 -15.69 6.05 -5.34
N TRP A 179 -14.77 6.02 -4.37
CA TRP A 179 -14.49 4.87 -3.50
C TRP A 179 -15.34 4.82 -2.22
N GLN A 180 -16.15 5.85 -1.95
CA GLN A 180 -16.92 5.95 -0.72
C GLN A 180 -17.96 4.82 -0.64
N GLY A 181 -18.02 4.13 0.50
CA GLY A 181 -19.00 3.06 0.72
C GLY A 181 -18.62 1.70 0.12
N THR A 182 -17.57 1.63 -0.70
CA THR A 182 -17.18 0.40 -1.39
C THR A 182 -16.07 -0.35 -0.66
N PHE A 183 -15.84 -1.60 -1.09
CA PHE A 183 -14.78 -2.45 -0.60
C PHE A 183 -13.40 -1.86 -0.88
N TYR A 184 -12.48 -1.98 0.08
CA TYR A 184 -11.10 -1.57 -0.06
C TYR A 184 -10.16 -2.49 0.71
N VAL A 185 -8.89 -2.49 0.33
CA VAL A 185 -7.82 -3.20 1.04
C VAL A 185 -6.96 -2.20 1.78
N ILE A 186 -6.50 -2.58 2.97
CA ILE A 186 -5.49 -1.82 3.71
C ILE A 186 -4.25 -2.67 3.96
N ILE A 187 -3.10 -2.10 3.65
CA ILE A 187 -1.77 -2.65 3.97
C ILE A 187 -1.19 -1.76 5.06
N PHE A 188 -0.77 -2.35 6.19
CA PHE A 188 -0.10 -1.61 7.27
C PHE A 188 1.39 -1.46 6.97
N ASN A 189 2.00 -0.41 7.50
CA ASN A 189 3.43 -0.13 7.38
C ASN A 189 4.33 -1.32 7.75
N ASP A 190 3.95 -2.13 8.74
CA ASP A 190 4.67 -3.36 9.13
C ASP A 190 4.90 -4.33 7.95
N ALA A 191 4.05 -4.26 6.91
CA ALA A 191 4.14 -5.10 5.72
C ALA A 191 4.78 -4.39 4.52
N PHE A 192 5.12 -3.10 4.59
CA PHE A 192 5.62 -2.34 3.43
C PHE A 192 6.93 -2.89 2.87
N ASP A 193 7.82 -3.36 3.73
CA ASP A 193 9.12 -3.92 3.36
C ASP A 193 9.01 -5.32 2.72
N SER A 194 7.79 -5.83 2.51
CA SER A 194 7.59 -7.11 1.83
C SER A 194 7.73 -7.01 0.31
N TRP A 195 7.88 -5.79 -0.24
CA TRP A 195 8.04 -5.52 -1.66
C TRP A 195 9.21 -4.57 -1.91
N ASP A 196 9.83 -4.67 -3.10
CA ASP A 196 10.96 -3.81 -3.49
C ASP A 196 10.55 -2.35 -3.71
N GLU A 197 9.29 -2.12 -4.06
CA GLU A 197 8.69 -0.81 -4.29
C GLU A 197 7.54 -0.55 -3.30
N PRO A 198 7.19 0.72 -3.02
CA PRO A 198 6.07 1.03 -2.16
C PRO A 198 4.76 0.38 -2.66
N PRO A 199 3.90 -0.14 -1.76
CA PRO A 199 2.70 -0.88 -2.15
C PRO A 199 1.74 -0.06 -3.03
N GLU A 200 1.72 1.27 -2.90
CA GLU A 200 0.92 2.15 -3.75
C GLU A 200 1.37 2.18 -5.21
N GLU A 201 2.64 1.84 -5.49
CA GLU A 201 3.21 1.75 -6.83
C GLU A 201 3.07 0.33 -7.37
N VAL A 202 3.39 -0.68 -6.54
CA VAL A 202 3.29 -2.10 -6.88
C VAL A 202 1.88 -2.49 -7.36
N PHE A 203 0.85 -2.06 -6.64
CA PHE A 203 -0.51 -2.54 -6.89
C PHE A 203 -1.35 -1.60 -7.75
N ARG A 204 -0.89 -0.38 -8.03
CA ARG A 204 -1.68 0.56 -8.84
C ARG A 204 -1.88 0.00 -10.26
N ASP A 205 -3.12 0.10 -10.75
CA ASP A 205 -3.52 -0.36 -12.08
C ASP A 205 -3.34 -1.87 -12.33
N ARG A 206 -3.14 -2.66 -11.27
CA ARG A 206 -3.02 -4.12 -11.33
C ARG A 206 -4.30 -4.79 -10.87
N THR A 207 -4.56 -5.98 -11.42
CA THR A 207 -5.58 -6.89 -10.91
C THR A 207 -4.95 -7.78 -9.86
N ILE A 208 -5.59 -7.86 -8.70
CA ILE A 208 -5.07 -8.58 -7.54
C ILE A 208 -6.08 -9.61 -7.04
N LEU A 209 -5.56 -10.65 -6.40
CA LEU A 209 -6.28 -11.54 -5.51
C LEU A 209 -5.81 -11.26 -4.09
N VAL A 210 -6.75 -11.04 -3.17
CA VAL A 210 -6.45 -10.79 -1.77
C VAL A 210 -7.21 -11.77 -0.87
N ALA A 211 -6.50 -12.47 0.00
CA ALA A 211 -7.06 -13.41 0.96
C ALA A 211 -7.09 -12.80 2.36
N GLY A 212 -8.22 -12.98 3.03
CA GLY A 212 -8.33 -12.65 4.44
C GLY A 212 -9.77 -12.52 4.90
N THR A 213 -9.92 -12.23 6.18
CA THR A 213 -11.23 -11.99 6.76
C THR A 213 -11.80 -10.66 6.30
N VAL A 214 -12.98 -10.67 5.68
CA VAL A 214 -13.72 -9.44 5.38
C VAL A 214 -14.27 -8.86 6.68
N LYS A 215 -13.83 -7.67 7.05
CA LYS A 215 -14.32 -6.92 8.22
C LYS A 215 -15.09 -5.69 7.77
N ARG A 216 -16.04 -5.23 8.58
CA ARG A 216 -16.70 -3.93 8.38
C ARG A 216 -16.06 -2.90 9.29
N TYR A 217 -15.69 -1.75 8.73
CA TYR A 217 -15.23 -0.58 9.47
C TYR A 217 -16.01 0.64 9.00
N LYS A 218 -16.74 1.28 9.92
CA LYS A 218 -17.67 2.39 9.61
C LYS A 218 -18.60 2.02 8.44
N ASP A 219 -19.24 0.87 8.54
CA ASP A 219 -20.13 0.24 7.53
C ASP A 219 -19.51 -0.15 6.19
N ARG A 220 -18.20 0.06 6.00
CA ARG A 220 -17.50 -0.29 4.77
C ARG A 220 -16.80 -1.63 4.89
N PRO A 221 -16.96 -2.55 3.92
CA PRO A 221 -16.23 -3.81 3.94
C PRO A 221 -14.76 -3.59 3.58
N GLN A 222 -13.85 -4.29 4.26
CA GLN A 222 -12.41 -4.21 4.05
C GLN A 222 -11.71 -5.52 4.35
N ILE A 223 -10.55 -5.73 3.74
CA ILE A 223 -9.56 -6.73 4.17
C ILE A 223 -8.30 -6.01 4.65
N LYS A 224 -7.78 -6.44 5.80
CA LYS A 224 -6.49 -6.00 6.33
C LYS A 224 -5.42 -7.01 5.92
N VAL A 225 -4.43 -6.55 5.17
CA VAL A 225 -3.23 -7.31 4.79
C VAL A 225 -2.15 -7.04 5.83
N ARG A 226 -1.60 -8.12 6.37
CA ARG A 226 -0.48 -8.13 7.34
C ARG A 226 0.76 -8.84 6.80
N ASP A 227 0.59 -9.68 5.79
CA ASP A 227 1.65 -10.49 5.19
C ASP A 227 1.50 -10.45 3.67
N ALA A 228 2.62 -10.38 2.94
CA ALA A 228 2.60 -10.33 1.48
C ALA A 228 1.99 -11.58 0.84
N ARG A 229 2.02 -12.75 1.51
CA ARG A 229 1.37 -13.97 1.02
C ARG A 229 -0.13 -13.84 0.87
N GLN A 230 -0.75 -12.88 1.55
CA GLN A 230 -2.19 -12.62 1.44
C GLN A 230 -2.59 -11.93 0.13
N ILE A 231 -1.65 -11.46 -0.69
CA ILE A 231 -1.95 -10.69 -1.90
C ILE A 231 -1.10 -11.16 -3.08
N VAL A 232 -1.76 -11.45 -4.20
CA VAL A 232 -1.13 -11.90 -5.44
C VAL A 232 -1.57 -11.01 -6.59
N ILE A 233 -0.63 -10.59 -7.42
CA ILE A 233 -0.93 -9.89 -8.67
C ILE A 233 -1.29 -10.93 -9.73
N VAL A 234 -2.45 -10.76 -10.36
CA VAL A 234 -2.90 -11.58 -11.48
C VAL A 234 -2.46 -10.91 -12.77
N ASP A 235 -1.67 -11.61 -13.57
CA ASP A 235 -1.29 -11.14 -14.90
C ASP A 235 -2.38 -11.46 -15.92
N GLU A 236 -3.16 -10.45 -16.31
CA GLU A 236 -4.20 -10.56 -17.32
C GLU A 236 -3.67 -10.82 -18.75
N SER A 237 -2.36 -10.67 -18.99
CA SER A 237 -1.78 -10.97 -20.30
C SER A 237 -1.75 -12.47 -20.62
N LEU A 238 -1.85 -13.34 -19.60
CA LEU A 238 -1.89 -14.78 -19.77
C LEU A 238 -3.30 -15.29 -20.14
N GLU A 239 -4.37 -14.68 -19.65
CA GLU A 239 -5.74 -15.11 -19.99
C GLU A 239 -6.13 -14.70 -21.42
N ARG A 240 -5.65 -13.55 -21.90
CA ARG A 240 -5.91 -13.08 -23.27
C ARG A 240 -5.25 -13.93 -24.37
N GLY A 241 -4.20 -14.67 -24.03
CA GLY A 241 -3.51 -15.59 -24.95
C GLY A 241 -4.24 -16.93 -25.12
N ALA A 242 -5.00 -17.38 -24.13
CA ALA A 242 -5.72 -18.66 -24.17
C ALA A 242 -7.04 -18.57 -24.96
N GLU A 243 -7.73 -17.43 -24.90
CA GLU A 243 -9.02 -17.24 -25.59
C GLU A 243 -8.87 -16.96 -27.09
N GLY A 244 -7.70 -16.46 -27.52
CA GLY A 244 -7.37 -16.24 -28.94
C GLY A 244 -6.94 -17.50 -29.70
N ALA A 245 -6.67 -18.62 -29.02
CA ALA A 245 -6.21 -19.87 -29.63
C ALA A 245 -7.33 -20.90 -29.89
N SER A 246 -8.57 -20.60 -29.52
CA SER A 246 -9.75 -21.46 -29.78
C SER A 246 -10.68 -20.92 -30.88
N ALA A 247 -10.25 -19.88 -31.60
CA ALA A 247 -10.98 -19.26 -32.70
C ALA A 247 -10.14 -19.26 -33.99
N GLU A 248 -9.67 -20.44 -34.41
CA GLU A 248 -9.22 -20.72 -35.78
C GLU A 248 -10.09 -21.82 -36.41
#